data_AF-A0A956I1N7-F1
#
_entry.id   AF-A0A956I1N7-F1
#
_cell.length_a   1.000
_cell.length_b   1.000
_cell.length_c   1.000
_cell.angle_alpha   90.00
_cell.angle_beta   90.00
_cell.angle_gamma   90.00
#
_symmetry.space_group_name_H-M   'P 1'
#
loop_
_entity.id
_entity.type
_entity.pdbx_description
1 polymer ?
#
loop_
_entity_poly.entity_id
_entity_poly.type
_entity_poly.pdbx_seq_one_letter_code
_entity_poly.pdbx_strand_id
1 'polypeptide(L)'
;MSFDIEQVKIYRVVPPKVDAVARRANQHWDFKDEKGFVFMRAEVYEGPEQWGVRVHDRAPQAEDQDLIRLVAKLLVWHAKCPTDTVDVVLGRSHEHHTLVKVGADFV
;
A
#
# COMPACT_ATOMS: atom_id res chain seq x y z
N MET A 1 9.86 -4.64 16.94
CA MET A 1 9.31 -3.27 16.96
C MET A 1 7.90 -3.33 16.42
N SER A 2 6.87 -3.25 17.27
CA SER A 2 5.53 -2.92 16.78
C SER A 2 5.55 -1.47 16.29
N PHE A 3 4.91 -1.18 15.16
CA PHE A 3 4.65 0.20 14.73
C PHE A 3 3.18 0.51 14.97
N ASP A 4 2.90 1.70 15.46
CA ASP A 4 1.54 2.19 15.64
C ASP A 4 1.00 2.66 14.29
N ILE A 5 0.02 1.92 13.73
CA ILE A 5 -0.65 2.22 12.45
C ILE A 5 -1.18 3.65 12.41
N GLU A 6 -1.60 4.21 13.54
CA GLU A 6 -2.13 5.56 13.60
C GLU A 6 -1.06 6.65 13.46
N GLN A 7 0.19 6.33 13.80
CA GLN A 7 1.32 7.25 13.70
C GLN A 7 2.07 7.13 12.37
N VAL A 8 1.71 6.16 11.53
CA VAL A 8 2.33 5.97 10.23
C VAL A 8 2.02 7.16 9.32
N LYS A 9 3.07 7.74 8.76
CA LYS A 9 2.96 8.85 7.81
C LYS A 9 3.12 8.33 6.38
N ILE A 10 2.18 8.70 5.52
CA ILE A 10 2.08 8.21 4.13
C ILE A 10 2.42 9.35 3.17
N TYR A 11 3.39 9.15 2.28
CA TYR A 11 3.89 10.19 1.37
C TYR A 11 3.98 9.71 -0.07
N ARG A 12 3.51 10.53 -1.01
CA ARG A 12 3.72 10.29 -2.44
C ARG A 12 5.18 10.56 -2.79
N VAL A 13 5.79 9.65 -3.53
CA VAL A 13 7.21 9.76 -3.92
C VAL A 13 7.38 9.51 -5.42
N VAL A 14 8.45 10.10 -5.97
CA VAL A 14 8.99 9.69 -7.28
C VAL A 14 10.03 8.63 -7.01
N PRO A 15 9.91 7.42 -7.58
CA PRO A 15 10.77 6.33 -7.18
C PRO A 15 12.18 6.49 -7.79
N PRO A 16 13.26 6.36 -6.99
CA PRO A 16 14.61 6.74 -7.43
C PRO A 16 15.28 5.75 -8.40
N LYS A 17 14.90 4.46 -8.37
CA LYS A 17 15.29 3.39 -9.32
C LYS A 17 14.22 2.30 -9.26
N VAL A 18 13.56 2.03 -10.38
CA VAL A 18 12.45 1.07 -10.46
C VAL A 18 12.76 -0.07 -11.42
N ASP A 19 12.46 -1.29 -10.97
CA ASP A 19 12.40 -2.47 -11.82
C ASP A 19 11.32 -2.29 -12.91
N ALA A 20 11.30 -3.19 -13.90
CA ALA A 20 10.39 -3.07 -15.04
C ALA A 20 8.90 -3.10 -14.65
N VAL A 21 8.56 -3.67 -13.49
CA VAL A 21 7.19 -3.79 -12.99
C VAL A 21 6.79 -2.51 -12.25
N ALA A 22 7.63 -2.02 -11.34
CA ALA A 22 7.43 -0.77 -10.61
C ALA A 22 7.35 0.44 -11.55
N ARG A 23 8.05 0.40 -12.70
CA ARG A 23 7.90 1.42 -13.76
C ARG A 23 6.49 1.54 -14.31
N ARG A 24 5.69 0.47 -14.23
CA ARG A 24 4.30 0.46 -14.72
C ARG A 24 3.31 0.98 -13.68
N ALA A 25 3.73 1.16 -12.43
CA ALA A 25 2.87 1.72 -11.40
C ALA A 25 2.62 3.20 -11.66
N ASN A 26 1.34 3.61 -11.56
CA ASN A 26 0.89 4.98 -11.71
C ASN A 26 1.34 5.84 -10.52
N GLN A 27 1.43 5.25 -9.32
CA GLN A 27 1.82 5.96 -8.10
C GLN A 27 2.75 5.12 -7.23
N HIS A 28 3.60 5.81 -6.47
CA HIS A 28 4.48 5.23 -5.46
C HIS A 28 4.31 5.97 -4.15
N TRP A 29 4.18 5.22 -3.06
CA TRP A 29 3.89 5.75 -1.73
C TRP A 29 4.81 5.13 -0.68
N ASP A 30 5.48 5.98 0.11
CA ASP A 30 6.31 5.57 1.24
C ASP A 30 5.54 5.69 2.55
N PHE A 31 5.66 4.68 3.40
CA PHE A 31 5.12 4.62 4.75
C PHE A 31 6.29 4.76 5.72
N LYS A 32 6.22 5.78 6.56
CA LYS A 32 7.26 6.12 7.54
C LYS A 32 6.75 5.90 8.95
N ASP A 33 7.60 5.33 9.79
CA ASP A 33 7.35 5.23 11.23
C ASP A 33 7.47 6.60 11.93
N GLU A 34 7.24 6.62 13.24
CA GLU A 34 7.36 7.82 14.09
C GLU A 34 8.76 8.48 14.01
N LYS A 35 9.79 7.68 13.74
CA LYS A 35 11.21 8.09 13.65
C LYS A 35 11.60 8.55 12.25
N GLY A 36 10.68 8.45 11.29
CA GLY A 36 10.86 8.86 9.90
C GLY A 36 11.49 7.80 9.00
N PHE A 37 11.69 6.56 9.48
CA PHE A 37 12.22 5.47 8.68
C PHE A 37 11.15 4.90 7.75
N VAL A 38 11.49 4.75 6.47
CA VAL A 38 10.62 4.08 5.51
C VAL A 38 10.68 2.58 5.77
N PHE A 39 9.57 2.02 6.21
CA PHE A 39 9.45 0.58 6.48
C PHE A 39 8.58 -0.15 5.46
N MET A 40 7.76 0.58 4.70
CA MET A 40 6.91 0.00 3.66
C MET A 40 6.78 0.96 2.47
N ARG A 41 6.66 0.40 1.28
CA ARG A 41 6.36 1.10 0.03
C ARG A 41 5.19 0.41 -0.67
N ALA A 42 4.21 1.20 -1.11
CA ALA A 42 3.13 0.74 -1.97
C ALA A 42 3.29 1.30 -3.39
N GLU A 43 3.12 0.42 -4.37
CA GLU A 43 3.03 0.74 -5.78
C GLU A 43 1.58 0.57 -6.20
N VAL A 44 0.97 1.63 -6.74
CA VAL A 44 -0.45 1.63 -7.14
C VAL A 44 -0.54 1.56 -8.66
N TYR A 45 -1.29 0.57 -9.13
CA TYR A 45 -1.62 0.31 -10.53
C TYR A 45 -3.09 0.62 -10.73
N GLU A 46 -3.37 1.65 -11.51
CA GLU A 46 -4.73 2.12 -11.73
C GLU A 46 -5.34 1.40 -12.93
N GLY A 47 -6.57 0.92 -12.75
CA GLY A 47 -7.38 0.32 -13.80
C GLY A 47 -8.81 0.86 -13.77
N PRO A 48 -9.55 0.74 -14.89
CA PRO A 48 -10.93 1.24 -14.97
C PRO A 48 -11.91 0.44 -14.10
N GLU A 49 -11.70 -0.87 -13.96
CA GLU A 49 -12.59 -1.78 -13.23
C GLU A 49 -12.02 -2.19 -11.87
N GLN A 50 -10.69 -2.36 -11.80
CA GLN A 50 -10.00 -2.80 -10.60
C GLN A 50 -8.63 -2.12 -10.51
N TRP A 51 -8.25 -1.69 -9.31
CA TRP A 51 -6.90 -1.23 -9.03
C TRP A 51 -6.05 -2.38 -8.46
N GLY A 52 -4.75 -2.32 -8.69
CA GLY A 52 -3.77 -3.20 -8.08
C GLY A 52 -2.85 -2.43 -7.14
N VAL A 53 -2.47 -3.03 -6.02
CA VAL A 53 -1.44 -2.50 -5.12
C VAL A 53 -0.40 -3.56 -4.86
N ARG A 54 0.86 -3.25 -5.16
CA ARG A 54 1.98 -4.10 -4.75
C ARG A 54 2.69 -3.49 -3.55
N VAL A 55 2.83 -4.26 -2.48
CA VAL A 55 3.40 -3.81 -1.21
C VAL A 55 4.79 -4.41 -1.02
N HIS A 56 5.78 -3.58 -0.76
CA HIS A 56 7.11 -4.01 -0.34
C HIS A 56 7.37 -3.49 1.06
N ASP A 57 7.62 -4.39 2.01
CA ASP A 57 7.94 -4.01 3.38
C ASP A 57 9.34 -4.49 3.80
N ARG A 58 9.88 -3.83 4.83
CA ARG A 58 11.10 -4.19 5.54
C ARG A 58 10.81 -4.40 7.03
N ALA A 59 9.55 -4.66 7.37
CA ALA A 59 9.07 -4.80 8.73
C ALA A 59 8.73 -6.29 8.97
N PRO A 60 9.72 -7.15 9.23
CA PRO A 60 9.51 -8.60 9.33
C PRO A 60 8.54 -9.00 10.45
N GLN A 61 8.34 -8.12 11.43
CA GLN A 61 7.39 -8.29 12.52
C GLN A 61 5.97 -7.75 12.23
N ALA A 62 5.75 -7.10 11.08
CA ALA A 62 4.42 -6.67 10.66
C ALA A 62 3.58 -7.89 10.31
N GLU A 63 2.36 -7.99 10.82
CA GLU A 63 1.40 -8.97 10.32
C GLU A 63 0.84 -8.54 8.97
N ASP A 64 0.46 -9.48 8.11
CA ASP A 64 -0.12 -9.17 6.80
C ASP A 64 -1.37 -8.31 6.93
N GLN A 65 -2.18 -8.56 7.97
CA GLN A 65 -3.38 -7.76 8.25
C GLN A 65 -3.06 -6.29 8.53
N ASP A 66 -1.94 -5.98 9.18
CA ASP A 66 -1.53 -4.60 9.46
C ASP A 66 -1.07 -3.90 8.18
N LEU A 67 -0.35 -4.62 7.30
CA LEU A 67 0.04 -4.10 5.99
C LEU A 67 -1.20 -3.78 5.14
N ILE A 68 -2.19 -4.69 5.14
CA ILE A 68 -3.45 -4.52 4.42
C ILE A 68 -4.23 -3.32 4.95
N ARG A 69 -4.33 -3.15 6.27
CA ARG A 69 -4.97 -1.96 6.89
C ARG A 69 -4.29 -0.65 6.48
N LEU A 70 -2.96 -0.63 6.41
CA LEU A 70 -2.22 0.53 5.93
C LEU A 70 -2.50 0.83 4.46
N VAL A 71 -2.64 -0.20 3.62
CA VAL A 71 -3.04 -0.04 2.22
C VAL A 71 -4.47 0.50 2.12
N ALA A 72 -5.43 -0.01 2.89
CA ALA A 72 -6.79 0.53 2.95
C ALA A 72 -6.79 2.03 3.31
N LYS A 73 -6.04 2.42 4.35
CA LYS A 73 -5.85 3.83 4.75
C LYS A 73 -5.26 4.68 3.61
N LEU A 74 -4.27 4.17 2.88
CA LEU A 74 -3.72 4.81 1.69
C LEU A 74 -4.80 5.04 0.62
N LEU A 75 -5.55 4.00 0.27
CA LEU A 75 -6.55 4.03 -0.81
C LEU A 75 -7.68 5.02 -0.53
N VAL A 76 -8.15 5.09 0.72
CA VAL A 76 -9.23 6.01 1.13
C VAL A 76 -8.73 7.44 1.27
N TRP A 77 -7.63 7.65 1.97
CA TRP A 77 -7.27 9.00 2.43
C TRP A 77 -6.31 9.73 1.52
N HIS A 78 -5.45 9.01 0.81
CA HIS A 78 -4.33 9.61 0.07
C HIS A 78 -4.45 9.39 -1.44
N ALA A 79 -4.55 8.14 -1.89
CA ALA A 79 -4.62 7.79 -3.31
C ALA A 79 -6.02 8.03 -3.92
N LYS A 80 -7.07 8.10 -3.08
CA LYS A 80 -8.47 8.35 -3.46
C LYS A 80 -8.97 7.37 -4.52
N CYS A 81 -8.84 6.08 -4.22
CA CYS A 81 -9.24 5.00 -5.11
C CYS A 81 -10.75 5.08 -5.44
N PRO A 82 -11.12 5.22 -6.73
CA PRO A 82 -12.52 5.34 -7.16
C PRO A 82 -13.21 3.99 -7.34
N THR A 83 -12.45 2.89 -7.52
CA THR A 83 -13.00 1.55 -7.76
C THR A 83 -13.52 0.91 -6.48
N ASP A 84 -14.41 -0.07 -6.64
CA ASP A 84 -14.99 -0.81 -5.51
C ASP A 84 -14.14 -2.01 -5.08
N THR A 85 -13.20 -2.44 -5.94
CA THR A 85 -12.30 -3.57 -5.66
C THR A 85 -10.85 -3.18 -5.92
N VAL A 86 -9.96 -3.72 -5.09
CA VAL A 86 -8.52 -3.58 -5.22
C VAL A 86 -7.85 -4.92 -4.94
N ASP A 87 -6.96 -5.36 -5.82
CA ASP A 87 -6.10 -6.52 -5.55
C ASP A 87 -4.79 -6.06 -4.89
N VAL A 88 -4.46 -6.59 -3.72
CA VAL A 88 -3.25 -6.26 -2.96
C VAL A 88 -2.31 -7.46 -2.98
N VAL A 89 -1.11 -7.25 -3.50
CA VAL A 89 -0.06 -8.26 -3.55
C VAL A 89 1.03 -7.92 -2.55
N LEU A 90 1.27 -8.82 -1.60
CA LEU A 90 2.36 -8.67 -0.64
C LEU A 90 3.67 -9.19 -1.25
N GLY A 91 4.65 -8.31 -1.44
CA GLY A 91 5.91 -8.64 -2.11
C GLY A 91 6.76 -9.68 -1.36
N ARG A 92 6.57 -9.83 -0.03
CA ARG A 92 7.30 -10.82 0.77
C ARG A 92 6.83 -12.26 0.58
N SER A 93 5.54 -12.48 0.40
CA SER A 93 4.91 -13.80 0.31
C SER A 93 4.36 -14.10 -1.09
N HIS A 94 4.18 -13.06 -1.92
CA HIS A 94 3.42 -13.07 -3.15
C HIS A 94 1.95 -13.47 -2.97
N GLU A 95 1.41 -13.35 -1.76
CA GLU A 95 0.00 -13.58 -1.51
C GLU A 95 -0.85 -12.42 -2.05
N HIS A 96 -2.02 -12.78 -2.57
CA HIS A 96 -3.02 -11.87 -3.12
C HIS A 96 -4.17 -11.73 -2.13
N HIS A 97 -4.53 -10.49 -1.84
CA HIS A 97 -5.66 -10.14 -0.98
C HIS A 97 -6.57 -9.18 -1.74
N THR A 98 -7.82 -9.58 -1.94
CA THR A 98 -8.82 -8.69 -2.52
C THR A 98 -9.45 -7.84 -1.42
N LEU A 99 -9.27 -6.53 -1.55
CA LEU A 99 -9.98 -5.54 -0.76
C LEU A 99 -11.27 -5.14 -1.45
N VAL A 100 -12.36 -5.07 -0.69
CA VAL A 100 -13.67 -4.63 -1.18
C VAL A 100 -14.09 -3.38 -0.44
N LYS A 101 -14.55 -2.38 -1.20
CA LYS A 101 -15.05 -1.13 -0.66
C LYS A 101 -16.40 -1.36 0.03
N VAL A 102 -16.46 -1.10 1.32
CA VAL A 102 -17.67 -1.17 2.14
C VAL A 102 -17.92 0.20 2.76
N GLY A 103 -18.88 0.93 2.18
CA GLY A 103 -19.15 2.32 2.55
C GLY A 103 -18.00 3.24 2.14
N ALA A 104 -17.30 3.81 3.12
CA ALA A 104 -16.20 4.74 2.91
C ALA A 104 -14.81 4.11 3.10
N ASP A 105 -14.74 2.80 3.38
CA ASP A 105 -13.49 2.10 3.70
C ASP A 105 -13.30 0.84 2.84
N PHE A 106 -12.10 0.26 2.87
CA PHE A 106 -11.78 -1.03 2.26
C PHE A 106 -11.54 -2.08 3.34
N VAL A 107 -12.15 -3.25 3.17
CA VAL A 107 -12.04 -4.41 4.08
C VAL A 107 -11.50 -5.65 3.38
#